data_AF-A0A8T2IE31-F1
#
_entry.id   AF-A0A8T2IE31-F1
#
_cell.length_a   1.000
_cell.length_b   1.000
_cell.length_c   1.000
_cell.angle_alpha   90.00
_cell.angle_beta   90.00
_cell.angle_gamma   90.00
#
_symmetry.space_group_name_H-M   'P 1'
#
loop_
_entity.id
_entity.type
_entity.pdbx_description
1 polymer ?
#
loop_
_entity_poly.entity_id
_entity_poly.type
_entity_poly.pdbx_seq_one_letter_code
_entity_poly.pdbx_strand_id
1 'polypeptide(L)'
;DYLLFCEILLQRPISLPGTLGNALTREETRYMQDMAREHFDDIMRVLRDMPRPMLLVFRNLNTVRCLNLNLGAPADRHILMARSAVKGWRRLAGQNSLGIARWVSVLLESFKFEVALRWDTFVYRLTSCLLRLLIGFNLLPESEQVQQFLQS
;
A
#
# COMPACT_ATOMS: atom_id res chain seq x y z
N ASP A 1 14.87 -12.75 0.60
CA ASP A 1 14.15 -12.31 -0.62
C ASP A 1 13.51 -10.95 -0.48
N TYR A 2 13.52 -10.15 -1.56
CA TYR A 2 12.96 -8.79 -1.55
C TYR A 2 11.42 -8.78 -1.53
N LEU A 3 10.76 -9.73 -2.20
CA LEU A 3 9.30 -9.85 -2.20
C LEU A 3 8.77 -10.18 -0.80
N LEU A 4 9.34 -11.19 -0.15
CA LEU A 4 8.98 -11.57 1.22
C LEU A 4 9.18 -10.41 2.19
N PHE A 5 10.30 -9.67 2.08
CA PHE A 5 10.52 -8.46 2.84
C PHE A 5 9.41 -7.42 2.62
N CYS A 6 9.03 -7.18 1.36
CA CYS A 6 7.96 -6.25 1.04
C CYS A 6 6.59 -6.71 1.59
N GLU A 7 6.27 -8.01 1.56
CA GLU A 7 5.04 -8.55 2.16
C GLU A 7 5.03 -8.39 3.68
N ILE A 8 6.17 -8.61 4.35
CA ILE A 8 6.35 -8.35 5.79
C ILE A 8 6.20 -6.85 6.09
N LEU A 9 6.80 -5.99 5.27
CA LEU A 9 6.77 -4.53 5.43
C LEU A 9 5.36 -3.96 5.25
N LEU A 10 4.67 -4.38 4.20
CA LEU A 10 3.31 -3.94 3.91
C LEU A 10 2.29 -4.61 4.84
N GLN A 11 2.64 -5.73 5.47
CA GLN A 11 1.75 -6.57 6.26
C GLN A 11 0.51 -6.98 5.44
N ARG A 12 0.74 -7.30 4.16
CA ARG A 12 -0.30 -7.64 3.18
C ARG A 12 0.33 -8.46 2.05
N PRO A 13 -0.39 -9.41 1.44
CA PRO A 13 0.06 -10.07 0.22
C PRO A 13 0.33 -9.05 -0.89
N ILE A 14 1.43 -9.24 -1.60
CA ILE A 14 1.74 -8.50 -2.84
C ILE A 14 1.33 -9.33 -4.06
N SER A 15 1.33 -10.65 -3.90
CA SER A 15 1.09 -11.63 -4.96
C SER A 15 -0.39 -11.77 -5.36
N LEU A 16 -1.33 -11.28 -4.54
CA LEU A 16 -2.76 -11.32 -4.87
C LEU A 16 -3.19 -10.09 -5.68
N PRO A 17 -3.93 -10.28 -6.80
CA PRO A 17 -4.55 -9.18 -7.53
C PRO A 17 -5.70 -8.58 -6.69
N GLY A 18 -5.62 -7.29 -6.38
CA GLY A 18 -6.63 -6.61 -5.58
C GLY A 18 -6.23 -5.19 -5.21
N THR A 19 -7.20 -4.41 -4.72
CA THR A 19 -6.93 -3.05 -4.24
C THR A 19 -6.32 -3.13 -2.85
N LEU A 20 -5.31 -2.30 -2.57
CA LEU A 20 -4.64 -2.23 -1.27
C LEU A 20 -5.54 -1.51 -0.26
N GLY A 21 -6.66 -2.14 0.10
CA GLY A 21 -7.58 -1.62 1.11
C GLY A 21 -6.90 -1.45 2.47
N ASN A 22 -7.59 -0.82 3.41
CA ASN A 22 -7.04 -0.62 4.75
C ASN A 22 -7.13 -1.88 5.63
N ALA A 23 -8.09 -2.78 5.34
CA ALA A 23 -8.26 -4.06 6.01
C ALA A 23 -7.91 -5.24 5.08
N LEU A 24 -7.48 -6.36 5.69
CA LEU A 24 -7.27 -7.62 4.99
C LEU A 24 -8.61 -8.31 4.76
N THR A 25 -8.83 -8.84 3.56
CA THR A 25 -9.94 -9.74 3.29
C THR A 25 -9.71 -11.08 3.97
N ARG A 26 -10.75 -11.92 4.04
CA ARG A 26 -10.61 -13.28 4.59
C ARG A 26 -9.61 -14.12 3.80
N GLU A 27 -9.59 -13.95 2.49
CA GLU A 27 -8.68 -14.65 1.59
C GLU A 27 -7.23 -14.23 1.82
N GLU A 28 -6.98 -12.92 1.89
CA GLU A 28 -5.65 -12.39 2.18
C GLU A 28 -5.18 -12.79 3.58
N THR A 29 -6.09 -12.80 4.56
CA THR A 29 -5.78 -13.26 5.92
C THR A 29 -5.33 -14.71 5.93
N ARG A 30 -6.06 -15.58 5.22
CA ARG A 30 -5.71 -16.99 5.10
C ARG A 30 -4.36 -17.17 4.39
N TYR A 31 -4.16 -16.48 3.27
CA TYR A 31 -2.88 -16.50 2.56
C TYR A 31 -1.71 -16.11 3.48
N MET A 32 -1.85 -15.02 4.25
CA MET A 32 -0.78 -14.59 5.16
C MET A 32 -0.51 -15.59 6.28
N GLN A 33 -1.55 -16.27 6.79
CA GLN A 33 -1.39 -17.32 7.80
C GLN A 33 -0.68 -18.54 7.23
N ASP A 34 -1.03 -18.97 6.03
CA ASP A 34 -0.42 -20.11 5.36
C ASP A 34 1.03 -19.78 4.97
N MET A 35 1.27 -18.60 4.38
CA MET A 35 2.62 -18.10 4.08
C MET A 35 3.50 -18.06 5.34
N ALA A 36 2.98 -17.58 6.47
CA ALA A 36 3.73 -17.52 7.73
C ALA A 36 4.06 -18.91 8.30
N ARG A 37 3.23 -19.93 8.05
CA ARG A 37 3.49 -21.31 8.47
C ARG A 37 4.51 -22.00 7.58
N GLU A 38 4.37 -21.82 6.27
CA GLU A 38 5.19 -22.51 5.27
C GLU A 38 6.58 -21.88 5.13
N HIS A 39 6.69 -20.55 5.27
CA HIS A 39 7.93 -19.79 5.03
C HIS A 39 8.49 -19.15 6.30
N PHE A 40 8.21 -19.73 7.48
CA PHE A 40 8.63 -19.17 8.77
C PHE A 40 10.15 -18.97 8.84
N ASP A 41 10.94 -19.94 8.38
CA ASP A 41 12.40 -19.87 8.43
C ASP A 41 12.96 -18.73 7.57
N ASP A 42 12.35 -18.49 6.40
CA ASP A 42 12.75 -17.40 5.52
C ASP A 42 12.35 -16.04 6.10
N ILE A 43 11.18 -15.95 6.76
CA ILE A 43 10.77 -14.75 7.50
C ILE A 43 11.80 -14.46 8.61
N MET A 44 12.17 -15.48 9.39
CA MET A 44 13.14 -15.32 10.48
C MET A 44 14.53 -14.96 9.97
N ARG A 45 14.94 -15.46 8.80
CA ARG A 45 16.18 -15.05 8.12
C ARG A 45 16.12 -13.56 7.75
N VAL A 46 15.07 -13.13 7.05
CA VAL A 46 14.88 -11.71 6.66
C VAL A 46 14.86 -10.79 7.88
N LEU A 47 14.18 -11.16 8.96
CA LEU A 47 14.14 -10.37 10.18
C LEU A 47 15.49 -10.30 10.90
N ARG A 48 16.30 -11.35 10.85
CA ARG A 48 17.62 -11.42 11.49
C ARG A 48 18.68 -10.63 10.74
N ASP A 49 18.61 -10.64 9.41
CA ASP A 49 19.55 -9.92 8.53
C ASP A 49 19.29 -8.40 8.52
N MET A 50 18.16 -7.97 9.07
CA MET A 50 17.72 -6.59 9.05
C MET A 50 18.44 -5.71 10.08
N PRO A 51 18.77 -4.45 9.76
CA PRO A 51 19.26 -3.50 10.75
C PRO A 51 18.27 -3.33 11.90
N ARG A 52 18.74 -3.38 13.15
CA ARG A 52 17.90 -3.24 14.36
C ARG A 52 16.91 -2.05 14.33
N PRO A 53 17.27 -0.86 13.82
CA PRO A 53 16.33 0.26 13.73
C PRO A 53 15.09 -0.04 12.86
N MET A 54 15.23 -0.89 11.84
CA MET A 54 14.13 -1.23 10.95
C MET A 54 13.09 -2.14 11.62
N LEU A 55 13.49 -2.96 12.61
CA LEU A 55 12.54 -3.71 13.44
C LEU A 55 11.61 -2.78 14.25
N LEU A 56 12.13 -1.62 14.69
CA LEU A 56 11.32 -0.59 15.35
C LEU A 56 10.37 0.08 14.34
N VAL A 57 10.80 0.27 13.09
CA VAL A 57 9.94 0.76 12.02
C VAL A 57 8.76 -0.20 11.82
N PHE A 58 8.99 -1.52 11.76
CA PHE A 58 7.90 -2.49 11.68
C PHE A 58 6.94 -2.43 12.87
N ARG A 59 7.48 -2.33 14.09
CA ARG A 59 6.65 -2.18 15.29
C ARG A 59 5.77 -0.93 15.20
N ASN A 60 6.34 0.19 14.79
CA ASN A 60 5.61 1.45 14.62
C ASN A 60 4.56 1.36 13.51
N LEU A 61 4.89 0.74 12.37
CA LEU A 61 3.95 0.53 11.28
C LEU A 61 2.76 -0.34 11.71
N ASN A 62 2.98 -1.36 12.53
CA ASN A 62 1.91 -2.17 13.09
C ASN A 62 0.99 -1.33 14.00
N THR A 63 1.57 -0.52 14.89
CA THR A 63 0.79 0.37 15.76
C THR A 63 -0.04 1.37 14.96
N VAL A 64 0.55 2.04 13.95
CA VAL A 64 -0.16 2.99 13.09
C VAL A 64 -1.27 2.29 12.30
N ARG A 65 -1.03 1.08 11.80
CA ARG A 65 -2.07 0.28 11.13
C ARG A 65 -3.24 0.00 12.07
N CYS A 66 -2.99 -0.48 13.29
CA CYS A 66 -4.03 -0.74 14.28
C CYS A 66 -4.81 0.53 14.65
N LEU A 67 -4.13 1.67 14.84
CA LEU A 67 -4.79 2.95 15.10
C LEU A 67 -5.65 3.41 13.92
N ASN A 68 -5.14 3.33 12.69
CA ASN A 68 -5.91 3.69 11.49
C ASN A 68 -7.18 2.84 11.39
N LEU A 69 -7.08 1.52 11.61
CA LEU A 69 -8.23 0.62 11.63
C LEU A 69 -9.24 0.97 12.72
N ASN A 70 -8.77 1.24 13.95
CA ASN A 70 -9.64 1.61 15.08
C ASN A 70 -10.41 2.92 14.84
N LEU A 71 -9.85 3.82 14.02
CA LEU A 71 -10.48 5.09 13.64
C LEU A 71 -11.40 4.96 12.41
N GLY A 72 -11.67 3.75 11.91
CA GLY A 72 -12.49 3.53 10.72
C GLY A 72 -11.73 3.73 9.41
N ALA A 73 -10.41 3.56 9.42
CA ALA A 73 -9.53 3.65 8.26
C ALA A 73 -9.59 4.98 7.46
N PRO A 74 -9.44 6.15 8.12
CA PRO A 74 -9.58 7.45 7.47
C PRO A 74 -8.48 7.77 6.43
N ALA A 75 -7.36 7.06 6.44
CA ALA A 75 -6.25 7.29 5.52
C ALA A 75 -5.81 6.00 4.82
N ASP A 76 -5.56 6.10 3.50
CA ASP A 76 -4.88 5.04 2.75
C ASP A 76 -3.38 5.02 3.13
N ARG A 77 -3.05 4.04 3.98
CA ARG A 77 -1.70 3.86 4.50
C ARG A 77 -0.71 3.46 3.40
N HIS A 78 -1.13 2.65 2.43
CA HIS A 78 -0.25 2.12 1.39
C HIS A 78 0.20 3.23 0.45
N ILE A 79 -0.73 4.09 0.04
CA ILE A 79 -0.45 5.31 -0.73
C ILE A 79 0.48 6.24 0.05
N LEU A 80 0.22 6.45 1.35
CA LEU A 80 1.03 7.33 2.18
C LEU A 80 2.47 6.82 2.34
N MET A 81 2.64 5.51 2.51
CA MET A 81 3.96 4.89 2.54
C MET A 81 4.69 5.04 1.21
N ALA A 82 4.02 4.77 0.10
CA ALA A 82 4.61 4.91 -1.23
C ALA A 82 5.09 6.36 -1.48
N ARG A 83 4.24 7.35 -1.15
CA ARG A 83 4.62 8.78 -1.20
C ARG A 83 5.82 9.10 -0.31
N SER A 84 5.86 8.53 0.89
CA SER A 84 6.97 8.74 1.83
C SER A 84 8.27 8.12 1.34
N ALA A 85 8.22 6.93 0.75
CA ALA A 85 9.36 6.25 0.14
C ALA A 85 9.93 7.05 -1.03
N VAL A 86 9.09 7.54 -1.95
CA VAL A 86 9.52 8.39 -3.07
C VAL A 86 10.12 9.70 -2.57
N LYS A 87 9.51 10.33 -1.55
CA LYS A 87 10.06 11.55 -0.94
C LYS A 87 11.42 11.31 -0.27
N GLY A 88 11.57 10.18 0.43
CA GLY A 88 12.82 9.77 1.05
C GLY A 88 13.92 9.51 0.02
N TRP A 89 13.60 8.73 -1.02
CA TRP A 89 14.51 8.46 -2.13
C TRP A 89 14.94 9.75 -2.83
N ARG A 90 14.03 10.70 -3.08
CA ARG A 90 14.38 12.00 -3.68
C ARG A 90 15.40 12.77 -2.84
N ARG A 91 15.24 12.77 -1.51
CA ARG A 91 16.17 13.45 -0.60
C ARG A 91 17.56 12.82 -0.66
N LEU A 92 17.63 11.49 -0.64
CA LEU A 92 18.88 10.74 -0.76
C LEU A 92 19.54 10.91 -2.14
N ALA A 93 18.76 10.84 -3.21
CA ALA A 93 19.24 11.05 -4.58
C ALA A 93 19.76 12.48 -4.80
N GLY A 94 19.07 13.48 -4.23
CA GLY A 94 19.46 14.88 -4.32
C GLY A 94 20.72 15.23 -3.51
N GLN A 95 21.01 14.50 -2.43
CA GLN A 95 22.25 14.70 -1.64
C GLN A 95 23.53 14.32 -2.40
N ASN A 96 23.43 13.36 -3.33
CA ASN A 96 24.58 12.84 -4.08
C ASN A 96 24.70 13.40 -5.51
N SER A 97 23.84 14.35 -5.92
CA SER A 97 23.81 14.87 -7.30
C SER A 97 24.25 16.33 -7.37
N LEU A 98 25.46 16.58 -7.87
CA LEU A 98 25.98 17.92 -8.19
C LEU A 98 25.53 18.46 -9.57
N GLY A 99 24.74 17.70 -10.34
CA GLY A 99 24.38 18.01 -11.73
C GLY A 99 22.89 18.30 -11.95
N ILE A 100 22.59 19.45 -12.56
CA ILE A 100 21.23 19.93 -12.88
C ILE A 100 20.44 18.91 -13.72
N ALA A 101 21.08 18.24 -14.67
CA ALA A 101 20.44 17.24 -15.52
C ALA A 101 19.89 16.04 -14.72
N ARG A 102 20.66 15.55 -13.73
CA ARG A 102 20.23 14.43 -12.87
C ARG A 102 19.12 14.85 -11.92
N TRP A 103 19.15 16.10 -11.44
CA TRP A 103 18.05 16.68 -10.66
C TRP A 103 16.74 16.76 -11.46
N VAL A 104 16.80 17.18 -12.74
CA VAL A 104 15.65 17.18 -13.65
C VAL A 104 15.12 15.76 -13.88
N SER A 105 15.99 14.77 -14.11
CA SER A 105 15.56 13.37 -14.26
C SER A 105 14.83 12.84 -13.01
N VAL A 106 15.37 13.10 -11.81
CA VAL A 106 14.75 12.71 -10.53
C VAL A 106 13.38 13.37 -10.32
N LEU A 107 13.23 14.64 -10.74
CA LEU A 107 11.93 15.32 -10.73
C LEU A 107 10.95 14.72 -11.72
N LEU A 108 11.38 14.40 -12.94
CA LEU A 108 10.52 13.78 -13.94
C LEU A 108 10.05 12.39 -13.51
N GLU A 109 10.93 11.56 -12.96
CA GLU A 109 10.56 10.25 -12.42
C GLU A 109 9.52 10.38 -11.30
N SER A 110 9.72 11.36 -10.43
CA SER A 110 8.76 11.62 -9.38
C SER A 110 7.42 12.14 -9.89
N PHE A 111 7.43 13.00 -10.92
CA PHE A 111 6.20 13.51 -11.52
C PHE A 111 5.43 12.38 -12.19
N LYS A 112 6.12 11.49 -12.93
CA LYS A 112 5.52 10.28 -13.50
C LYS A 112 4.85 9.42 -12.42
N PHE A 113 5.53 9.20 -11.30
CA PHE A 113 4.96 8.47 -10.16
C PHE A 113 3.71 9.15 -9.59
N GLU A 114 3.73 10.47 -9.41
CA GLU A 114 2.59 11.20 -8.88
C GLU A 114 1.39 11.21 -9.84
N VAL A 115 1.65 11.27 -11.15
CA VAL A 115 0.63 11.13 -12.19
C VAL A 115 0.02 9.73 -12.19
N ALA A 116 0.84 8.68 -12.15
CA ALA A 116 0.34 7.30 -12.07
C ALA A 116 -0.54 7.09 -10.82
N LEU A 117 -0.08 7.57 -9.66
CA LEU A 117 -0.85 7.48 -8.42
C LEU A 117 -2.17 8.27 -8.46
N ARG A 118 -2.18 9.45 -9.10
CA ARG A 118 -3.40 10.25 -9.31
C ARG A 118 -4.36 9.57 -10.28
N TRP A 119 -3.84 8.90 -11.30
CA TRP A 119 -4.65 8.15 -12.26
C TRP A 119 -5.40 7.01 -11.56
N ASP A 120 -4.71 6.19 -10.76
CA ASP A 120 -5.35 5.10 -10.01
C ASP A 120 -6.43 5.65 -9.06
N THR A 121 -6.12 6.74 -8.34
CA THR A 121 -7.10 7.40 -7.47
C THR A 121 -8.31 7.94 -8.25
N PHE A 122 -8.08 8.49 -9.44
CA PHE A 122 -9.14 9.02 -10.30
C PHE A 122 -10.04 7.91 -10.83
N VAL A 123 -9.47 6.81 -11.30
CA VAL A 123 -10.22 5.63 -11.75
C VAL A 123 -11.08 5.08 -10.62
N TYR A 124 -10.54 4.98 -9.39
CA TYR A 124 -11.31 4.52 -8.23
C TYR A 124 -12.47 5.45 -7.87
N ARG A 125 -12.27 6.76 -7.98
CA ARG A 125 -13.33 7.76 -7.79
C ARG A 125 -14.38 7.68 -8.89
N LEU A 126 -13.96 7.48 -10.13
CA LEU A 126 -14.86 7.35 -11.27
C LEU A 126 -15.72 6.09 -11.16
N THR A 127 -15.13 4.95 -10.82
CA THR A 127 -15.88 3.70 -10.61
C THR A 127 -16.85 3.83 -9.45
N SER A 128 -16.42 4.43 -8.33
CA SER A 128 -17.28 4.72 -7.19
C SER A 128 -18.44 5.66 -7.54
N CYS A 129 -18.20 6.69 -8.36
CA CYS A 129 -19.24 7.61 -8.83
C CYS A 129 -20.24 6.88 -9.76
N LEU A 130 -19.74 6.07 -10.68
CA LEU A 130 -20.56 5.31 -11.63
C LEU A 130 -21.43 4.26 -10.91
N LEU A 131 -20.87 3.57 -9.91
CA LEU A 131 -21.63 2.67 -9.03
C LEU A 131 -22.71 3.40 -8.24
N ARG A 132 -22.41 4.56 -7.65
CA ARG A 132 -23.42 5.38 -6.94
C ARG A 132 -24.54 5.86 -7.87
N LEU A 133 -24.21 6.24 -9.11
CA LEU A 133 -25.22 6.59 -10.11
C LEU A 133 -26.09 5.39 -10.49
N LEU A 134 -25.49 4.22 -10.75
CA LEU A 134 -26.22 2.99 -11.08
C LEU A 134 -27.17 2.53 -9.96
N ILE A 135 -26.76 2.64 -8.70
CA ILE A 135 -27.62 2.39 -7.52
C ILE A 135 -28.74 3.43 -7.46
N GLY A 136 -28.43 4.71 -7.67
CA GLY A 136 -29.42 5.78 -7.69
C GLY A 136 -30.49 5.60 -8.78
N PHE A 137 -30.13 4.98 -9.91
CA PHE A 137 -31.08 4.61 -10.97
C PHE A 137 -31.79 3.26 -10.72
N ASN A 138 -31.58 2.59 -9.58
CA ASN A 138 -32.13 1.28 -9.24
C ASN A 138 -31.79 0.16 -10.25
N LEU A 139 -30.73 0.34 -11.06
CA LEU A 139 -30.33 -0.64 -12.08
C LEU A 139 -29.55 -1.83 -11.49
N LEU A 140 -29.12 -1.75 -10.24
CA LEU A 140 -28.28 -2.75 -9.58
C LEU A 140 -28.80 -3.04 -8.16
N PRO A 141 -28.97 -4.32 -7.77
CA PRO A 141 -29.27 -4.65 -6.39
C PRO A 141 -28.08 -4.30 -5.50
N GLU A 142 -28.33 -3.65 -4.36
CA GLU A 142 -27.31 -3.45 -3.35
C GLU A 142 -26.83 -4.80 -2.84
N SER A 143 -25.66 -5.22 -3.31
CA SER A 143 -24.95 -6.38 -2.81
C SER A 143 -23.91 -5.95 -1.77
N GLU A 144 -23.70 -6.80 -0.77
CA GLU A 144 -22.71 -6.58 0.32
C GLU A 144 -21.31 -6.23 -0.22
N GLN A 145 -20.95 -6.79 -1.38
CA GLN A 145 -19.68 -6.55 -2.05
C GLN A 145 -19.55 -5.11 -2.60
N VAL A 146 -20.64 -4.53 -3.12
CA VAL A 146 -20.65 -3.16 -3.64
C VAL A 146 -20.60 -2.15 -2.50
N GLN A 147 -21.27 -2.43 -1.38
CA GLN A 147 -21.15 -1.60 -0.17
C GLN A 147 -19.74 -1.66 0.42
N GLN A 148 -19.14 -2.85 0.48
CA GLN A 148 -17.77 -3.03 0.96
C GLN A 148 -16.74 -2.30 0.07
N PHE A 149 -16.94 -2.28 -1.24
CA PHE A 149 -16.09 -1.52 -2.18
C PHE A 149 -16.28 0.00 -2.07
N LEU A 150 -17.50 0.47 -1.78
CA LEU A 150 -17.76 1.91 -1.56
C LEU A 150 -17.26 2.42 -0.20
N GLN A 151 -17.03 1.54 0.76
CA GLN A 151 -16.51 1.84 2.10
C GLN A 151 -14.98 1.69 2.21
N SER A 152 -14.32 1.05 1.25
CA SER A 152 -12.85 0.92 1.16
C SER A 152 -12.18 2.17 0.61
#